data_AF-A0A8C0D715-F1
#
_entry.id   AF-A0A8C0D715-F1
#
_cell.length_a   1.000
_cell.length_b   1.000
_cell.length_c   1.000
_cell.angle_alpha   90.00
_cell.angle_beta   90.00
_cell.angle_gamma   90.00
#
_symmetry.space_group_name_H-M   'P 1'
#
loop_
_entity.id
_entity.type
_entity.pdbx_description
1 polymer ?
#
loop_
_entity_poly.entity_id
_entity_poly.type
_entity_poly.pdbx_seq_one_letter_code
_entity_poly.pdbx_strand_id
1 'polypeptide(L)'
;MGVKKKKEMQVTSLTVCHQDLETLRSLADVEGKNLASLLLHCVQLTDGVSQIHYVKQIVPLLEKANKNGKCDPTIRSCLDILAGIYLSLNLKNPLKKVLASSLNDLPAFFLTEATQSFTSRLQEELNTTTDLYSYRKVIDNISSCMENFDLVLHYLQKSLIEISEENRKLAGNHIVQTQLMNDLLVGIRVSVMLVQKVQGFQRLHLKSSPTWQSMCGLLSIFTKFLSDDDLLQTIQSTSGLAVILFIKAMFHPPEKIPDLISSLLLRSVDHTSIPEWLLNCCRSLCCSDVSQSALLFLCQGTLTMLDWQDGRMGPSGEALLLDTVRVLFTLSSQ
;
A
#
# COMPACT_ATOMS: atom_id res chain seq x y z
N MET A 1 13.35 -1.31 41.59
CA MET A 1 12.41 -1.88 40.59
C MET A 1 11.38 -0.82 40.22
N GLY A 2 11.57 -0.14 39.08
CA GLY A 2 10.66 0.92 38.64
C GLY A 2 9.41 0.33 38.00
N VAL A 3 8.26 0.51 38.64
CA VAL A 3 6.96 0.14 38.10
C VAL A 3 6.69 1.03 36.88
N LYS A 4 6.80 0.47 35.67
CA LYS A 4 6.34 1.14 34.44
C LYS A 4 4.83 1.40 34.59
N LYS A 5 4.44 2.65 34.85
CA LYS A 5 3.05 3.10 34.73
C LYS A 5 2.57 2.80 33.31
N LYS A 6 1.68 1.81 33.18
CA LYS A 6 0.98 1.48 31.95
C LYS A 6 0.16 2.71 31.57
N LYS A 7 0.57 3.42 30.51
CA LYS A 7 -0.16 4.59 30.00
C LYS A 7 -1.58 4.11 29.68
N GLU A 8 -2.59 4.60 30.40
CA GLU A 8 -3.99 4.29 30.09
C GLU A 8 -4.25 4.70 28.64
N MET A 9 -4.53 3.72 27.79
CA MET A 9 -4.77 3.92 26.38
C MET A 9 -6.20 4.46 26.26
N GLN A 10 -6.35 5.79 26.24
CA GLN A 10 -7.65 6.41 25.99
C GLN A 10 -8.18 5.91 24.64
N VAL A 11 -9.34 5.26 24.66
CA VAL A 11 -10.00 4.76 23.45
C VAL A 11 -10.84 5.91 22.89
N THR A 12 -10.32 6.59 21.87
CA THR A 12 -11.07 7.64 21.17
C THR A 12 -12.33 7.04 20.54
N SER A 13 -13.49 7.65 20.78
CA SER A 13 -14.78 7.15 20.28
C SER A 13 -14.87 7.21 18.75
N LEU A 14 -15.75 6.39 18.17
CA LEU A 14 -16.09 6.42 16.76
C LEU A 14 -16.71 7.76 16.37
N THR A 15 -16.45 8.20 15.14
CA THR A 15 -17.11 9.34 14.51
C THR A 15 -17.66 8.91 13.17
N VAL A 16 -18.85 9.41 12.82
CA VAL A 16 -19.54 9.09 11.57
C VAL A 16 -19.99 10.39 10.92
N CYS A 17 -19.95 10.46 9.59
CA CYS A 17 -20.39 11.65 8.88
C CYS A 17 -21.91 11.83 9.04
N HIS A 18 -22.39 13.06 8.85
CA HIS A 18 -23.81 13.36 9.02
C HIS A 18 -24.71 12.49 8.13
N GLN A 19 -24.29 12.24 6.88
CA GLN A 19 -25.05 11.45 5.92
C GLN A 19 -25.20 9.98 6.35
N ASP A 20 -24.12 9.39 6.86
CA ASP A 20 -24.12 8.01 7.34
C ASP A 20 -24.98 7.89 8.62
N LEU A 21 -24.97 8.90 9.50
CA LEU A 21 -25.85 8.95 10.67
C LEU A 21 -27.33 8.99 10.31
N GLU A 22 -27.73 9.81 9.35
CA GLU A 22 -29.12 9.86 8.86
C GLU A 22 -29.52 8.54 8.17
N THR A 23 -28.58 7.92 7.46
CA THR A 23 -28.80 6.61 6.85
C THR A 23 -29.05 5.54 7.91
N LEU A 24 -28.26 5.51 9.00
CA LEU A 24 -28.51 4.60 10.13
C LEU A 24 -29.87 4.85 10.78
N ARG A 25 -30.28 6.12 10.96
CA ARG A 25 -31.60 6.47 11.54
C ARG A 25 -32.77 5.98 10.69
N SER A 26 -32.66 6.08 9.37
CA SER A 26 -33.72 5.63 8.46
C SER A 26 -33.81 4.10 8.34
N LEU A 27 -32.69 3.40 8.56
CA LEU A 27 -32.61 1.93 8.47
C LEU A 27 -32.80 1.22 9.81
N ALA A 28 -32.75 1.94 10.94
CA ALA A 28 -32.94 1.37 12.27
C ALA A 28 -34.36 0.82 12.42
N ASP A 29 -34.46 -0.43 12.87
CA ASP A 29 -35.74 -1.05 13.18
C ASP A 29 -36.29 -0.58 14.54
N VAL A 30 -37.61 -0.52 14.65
CA VAL A 30 -38.30 -0.13 15.89
C VAL A 30 -37.98 -1.08 17.04
N GLU A 31 -37.66 -2.34 16.74
CA GLU A 31 -37.29 -3.35 17.74
C GLU A 31 -35.81 -3.27 18.19
N GLY A 32 -34.98 -2.49 17.50
CA GLY A 32 -33.56 -2.31 17.83
C GLY A 32 -32.69 -3.56 17.63
N LYS A 33 -33.14 -4.53 16.82
CA LYS A 33 -32.48 -5.84 16.67
C LYS A 33 -31.65 -5.95 15.39
N ASN A 34 -31.84 -5.06 14.43
CA ASN A 34 -31.10 -5.10 13.18
C ASN A 34 -29.70 -4.46 13.31
N LEU A 35 -28.86 -4.67 12.30
CA LEU A 35 -27.49 -4.14 12.31
C LEU A 35 -27.44 -2.61 12.32
N ALA A 36 -28.37 -1.93 11.65
CA ALA A 36 -28.42 -0.47 11.62
C ALA A 36 -28.69 0.12 13.01
N SER A 37 -29.61 -0.46 13.77
CA SER A 37 -29.90 -0.08 15.16
C SER A 37 -28.69 -0.31 16.07
N LEU A 38 -27.98 -1.43 15.91
CA LEU A 38 -26.76 -1.70 16.66
C LEU A 38 -25.66 -0.66 16.37
N LEU A 39 -25.45 -0.33 15.09
CA LEU A 39 -24.47 0.68 14.68
C LEU A 39 -24.87 2.07 15.15
N LEU A 40 -26.16 2.42 15.06
CA LEU A 40 -26.68 3.70 15.53
C LEU A 40 -26.42 3.88 17.03
N HIS A 41 -26.74 2.87 17.84
CA HIS A 41 -26.43 2.88 19.26
C HIS A 41 -24.93 2.97 19.53
N CYS A 42 -24.11 2.20 18.81
CA CYS A 42 -22.65 2.24 18.95
C CYS A 42 -22.10 3.66 18.73
N VAL A 43 -22.53 4.33 17.65
CA VAL A 43 -22.03 5.67 17.28
C VAL A 43 -22.50 6.76 18.24
N GLN A 44 -23.67 6.60 18.86
CA GLN A 44 -24.20 7.52 19.87
C GLN A 44 -23.44 7.47 21.21
N LEU A 45 -22.67 6.41 21.46
CA LEU A 45 -21.86 6.30 22.67
C LEU A 45 -20.64 7.22 22.62
N THR A 46 -20.36 7.88 23.73
CA THR A 46 -19.18 8.74 23.90
C THR A 46 -17.96 8.00 24.44
N ASP A 47 -18.14 6.76 24.91
CA ASP A 47 -17.08 5.91 25.47
C ASP A 47 -16.64 4.83 24.47
N GLY A 48 -15.37 4.90 24.07
CA GLY A 48 -14.77 3.95 23.14
C GLY A 48 -14.69 2.52 23.68
N VAL A 49 -14.68 2.32 25.01
CA VAL A 49 -14.68 0.97 25.61
C VAL A 49 -16.04 0.30 25.43
N SER A 50 -17.11 1.05 25.67
CA SER A 50 -18.49 0.59 25.44
C SER A 50 -18.74 0.28 23.97
N GLN A 51 -18.20 1.09 23.05
CA GLN A 51 -18.28 0.84 21.60
C GLN A 51 -17.63 -0.49 21.19
N ILE A 52 -16.54 -0.92 21.83
CA ILE A 52 -15.91 -2.23 21.57
C ILE A 52 -16.89 -3.38 21.79
N HIS A 53 -17.76 -3.29 22.80
CA HIS A 53 -18.73 -4.34 23.09
C HIS A 53 -19.75 -4.48 21.95
N TYR A 54 -20.23 -3.37 21.40
CA TYR A 54 -21.16 -3.37 20.26
C TYR A 54 -20.49 -3.86 18.98
N VAL A 55 -19.24 -3.44 18.70
CA VAL A 55 -18.49 -3.93 17.53
C VAL A 55 -18.39 -5.46 17.52
N LYS A 56 -18.15 -6.07 18.69
CA LYS A 56 -18.08 -7.54 18.81
C LYS A 56 -19.40 -8.26 18.51
N GLN A 57 -20.54 -7.57 18.56
CA GLN A 57 -21.86 -8.13 18.26
C GLN A 57 -22.20 -8.09 16.77
N ILE A 58 -21.41 -7.40 15.92
CA ILE A 58 -21.65 -7.28 14.48
C ILE A 58 -21.69 -8.66 13.81
N VAL A 59 -20.65 -9.49 14.00
CA VAL A 59 -20.56 -10.82 13.37
C VAL A 59 -21.70 -11.74 13.83
N PRO A 60 -21.96 -11.91 15.15
CA PRO A 60 -23.09 -12.72 15.63
C PRO A 60 -24.46 -12.29 15.09
N LEU A 61 -24.68 -11.00 14.81
CA LEU A 61 -25.93 -10.53 14.19
C LEU A 61 -26.00 -10.86 12.71
N LEU A 62 -24.90 -10.68 11.97
CA LEU A 62 -24.82 -11.02 10.55
C LEU A 62 -25.00 -12.52 10.30
N GLU A 63 -24.46 -13.38 11.16
CA GLU A 63 -24.69 -14.83 11.10
C GLU A 63 -26.18 -15.19 11.22
N LYS A 64 -26.91 -14.52 12.11
CA LYS A 64 -28.35 -14.74 12.31
C LYS A 64 -29.20 -14.23 11.13
N ALA A 65 -28.72 -13.23 10.41
CA ALA A 65 -29.38 -12.64 9.26
C ALA A 65 -29.18 -13.45 7.96
N ASN A 66 -28.25 -14.40 7.93
CA ASN A 66 -27.87 -15.20 6.76
C ASN A 66 -28.89 -16.29 6.34
N LYS A 67 -30.19 -15.98 6.28
CA LYS A 67 -31.23 -17.01 6.10
C LYS A 67 -31.69 -17.26 4.66
N ASN A 68 -31.45 -16.34 3.71
CA ASN A 68 -32.13 -16.40 2.39
C ASN A 68 -31.23 -16.21 1.15
N GLY A 69 -29.89 -16.30 1.25
CA GLY A 69 -29.00 -16.33 0.08
C GLY A 69 -28.91 -15.05 -0.77
N LYS A 70 -29.59 -13.96 -0.40
CA LYS A 70 -29.46 -12.62 -1.00
C LYS A 70 -29.18 -11.59 0.09
N CYS A 71 -28.14 -10.77 -0.11
CA CYS A 71 -27.75 -9.75 0.86
C CYS A 71 -28.82 -8.65 0.91
N ASP A 72 -29.34 -8.38 2.10
CA ASP A 72 -30.31 -7.32 2.37
C ASP A 72 -29.69 -5.94 2.05
N PRO A 73 -30.38 -5.06 1.30
CA PRO A 73 -29.92 -3.68 1.05
C PRO A 73 -29.55 -2.92 2.34
N THR A 74 -30.22 -3.21 3.44
CA THR A 74 -29.95 -2.64 4.77
C THR A 74 -28.58 -3.07 5.28
N ILE A 75 -28.25 -4.37 5.13
CA ILE A 75 -26.93 -4.91 5.51
C ILE A 75 -25.84 -4.31 4.65
N ARG A 76 -26.06 -4.19 3.33
CA ARG A 76 -25.11 -3.55 2.42
C ARG A 76 -24.82 -2.11 2.84
N SER A 77 -25.85 -1.34 3.16
CA SER A 77 -25.70 0.05 3.64
C SER A 77 -24.94 0.11 4.97
N CYS A 78 -25.17 -0.86 5.87
CA CYS A 78 -24.42 -0.97 7.12
C CYS A 78 -22.94 -1.32 6.89
N LEU A 79 -22.61 -2.18 5.92
CA LEU A 79 -21.24 -2.51 5.54
C LEU A 79 -20.51 -1.28 4.96
N ASP A 80 -21.22 -0.45 4.19
CA ASP A 80 -20.70 0.82 3.65
C ASP A 80 -20.35 1.82 4.76
N ILE A 81 -21.23 1.94 5.76
CA ILE A 81 -20.99 2.80 6.93
C ILE A 81 -19.87 2.23 7.80
N LEU A 82 -19.78 0.91 7.96
CA LEU A 82 -18.68 0.25 8.67
C LEU A 82 -17.33 0.48 7.98
N ALA A 83 -17.31 0.46 6.64
CA ALA A 83 -16.12 0.82 5.88
C ALA A 83 -15.71 2.28 6.15
N GLY A 84 -16.66 3.22 6.08
CA GLY A 84 -16.40 4.62 6.42
C GLY A 84 -15.85 4.81 7.84
N ILE A 85 -16.46 4.15 8.84
CA ILE A 85 -15.97 4.15 10.22
C ILE A 85 -14.55 3.61 10.29
N TYR A 86 -14.29 2.44 9.72
CA TYR A 86 -12.98 1.79 9.78
C TYR A 86 -11.89 2.68 9.18
N LEU A 87 -12.15 3.27 8.01
CA LEU A 87 -11.22 4.15 7.31
C LEU A 87 -11.00 5.46 8.08
N SER A 88 -12.01 5.96 8.80
CA SER A 88 -11.86 7.17 9.61
C SER A 88 -10.90 7.04 10.79
N LEU A 89 -10.74 5.82 11.35
CA LEU A 89 -9.98 5.58 12.57
C LEU A 89 -8.47 5.54 12.35
N ASN A 90 -7.71 6.04 13.33
CA ASN A 90 -6.25 5.93 13.35
C ASN A 90 -5.79 4.49 13.67
N LEU A 91 -4.67 4.03 13.08
CA LEU A 91 -4.03 2.73 13.35
C LEU A 91 -3.81 2.42 14.84
N LYS A 92 -3.54 3.44 15.66
CA LYS A 92 -3.31 3.27 17.10
C LYS A 92 -4.61 3.09 17.89
N ASN A 93 -5.77 3.35 17.30
CA ASN A 93 -7.06 3.23 17.98
C ASN A 93 -7.45 1.75 18.17
N PRO A 94 -7.69 1.30 19.42
CA PRO A 94 -8.19 -0.06 19.70
C PRO A 94 -9.43 -0.46 18.91
N LEU A 95 -10.35 0.46 18.66
CA LEU A 95 -11.58 0.19 17.90
C LEU A 95 -11.29 -0.25 16.47
N LYS A 96 -10.26 0.32 15.83
CA LYS A 96 -9.84 -0.09 14.48
C LYS A 96 -9.37 -1.55 14.46
N LYS A 97 -8.65 -1.98 15.50
CA LYS A 97 -8.19 -3.37 15.64
C LYS A 97 -9.33 -4.35 15.90
N VAL A 98 -10.29 -3.96 16.74
CA VAL A 98 -11.47 -4.80 17.01
C VAL A 98 -12.33 -4.91 15.75
N LEU A 99 -12.56 -3.79 15.04
CA LEU A 99 -13.24 -3.80 13.75
C LEU A 99 -12.52 -4.68 12.74
N ALA A 100 -11.18 -4.57 12.61
CA ALA A 100 -10.41 -5.44 11.73
C ALA A 100 -10.64 -6.93 12.04
N SER A 101 -10.65 -7.32 13.33
CA SER A 101 -10.94 -8.70 13.73
C SER A 101 -12.36 -9.11 13.30
N SER A 102 -13.36 -8.31 13.64
CA SER A 102 -14.75 -8.60 13.27
C SER A 102 -14.98 -8.66 11.76
N LEU A 103 -14.27 -7.84 10.99
CA LEU A 103 -14.34 -7.85 9.53
C LEU A 103 -13.67 -9.10 8.92
N ASN A 104 -12.56 -9.56 9.51
CA ASN A 104 -11.91 -10.80 9.09
C ASN A 104 -12.75 -12.04 9.42
N ASP A 105 -13.55 -11.98 10.49
CA ASP A 105 -14.46 -13.04 10.91
C ASP A 105 -15.84 -12.96 10.23
N LEU A 106 -15.99 -12.13 9.18
CA LEU A 106 -17.25 -12.03 8.45
C LEU A 106 -17.62 -13.34 7.76
N PRO A 107 -18.92 -13.72 7.75
CA PRO A 107 -19.38 -14.85 6.96
C PRO A 107 -19.03 -14.68 5.48
N ALA A 108 -18.56 -15.74 4.82
CA ALA A 108 -18.13 -15.73 3.42
C ALA A 108 -19.14 -15.09 2.46
N PHE A 109 -20.44 -15.24 2.78
CA PHE A 109 -21.54 -14.65 2.03
C PHE A 109 -21.49 -13.11 1.93
N PHE A 110 -20.95 -12.42 2.94
CA PHE A 110 -20.89 -10.96 2.97
C PHE A 110 -19.55 -10.38 2.51
N LEU A 111 -18.55 -11.23 2.26
CA LEU A 111 -17.20 -10.76 1.90
C LEU A 111 -17.23 -9.92 0.62
N THR A 112 -17.93 -10.36 -0.42
CA THR A 112 -18.04 -9.62 -1.69
C THR A 112 -18.60 -8.20 -1.49
N GLU A 113 -19.73 -8.08 -0.78
CA GLU A 113 -20.35 -6.78 -0.49
C GLU A 113 -19.49 -5.91 0.43
N ALA A 114 -18.81 -6.51 1.42
CA ALA A 114 -17.88 -5.80 2.28
C ALA A 114 -16.71 -5.26 1.45
N THR A 115 -16.04 -6.11 0.68
CA THR A 115 -14.94 -5.72 -0.22
C THR A 115 -15.38 -4.61 -1.17
N GLN A 116 -16.58 -4.67 -1.76
CA GLN A 116 -17.12 -3.61 -2.62
C GLN A 116 -17.33 -2.28 -1.86
N SER A 117 -17.89 -2.35 -0.64
CA SER A 117 -18.12 -1.19 0.22
C SER A 117 -16.81 -0.50 0.62
N PHE A 118 -15.82 -1.28 1.06
CA PHE A 118 -14.47 -0.80 1.36
C PHE A 118 -13.80 -0.18 0.15
N THR A 119 -13.91 -0.81 -1.03
CA THR A 119 -13.39 -0.29 -2.29
C THR A 119 -14.02 1.06 -2.63
N SER A 120 -15.34 1.17 -2.55
CA SER A 120 -16.09 2.38 -2.89
C SER A 120 -15.72 3.53 -1.96
N ARG A 121 -15.74 3.30 -0.64
CA ARG A 121 -15.40 4.34 0.35
C ARG A 121 -13.94 4.74 0.28
N LEU A 122 -13.05 3.77 0.06
CA LEU A 122 -11.66 4.09 -0.17
C LEU A 122 -11.54 4.98 -1.40
N GLN A 123 -12.14 4.61 -2.54
CA GLN A 123 -12.13 5.40 -3.78
C GLN A 123 -12.72 6.81 -3.60
N GLU A 124 -13.80 6.95 -2.85
CA GLU A 124 -14.36 8.26 -2.50
C GLU A 124 -13.35 9.10 -1.69
N GLU A 125 -12.72 8.51 -0.67
CA GLU A 125 -11.64 9.15 0.09
C GLU A 125 -10.46 9.51 -0.85
N LEU A 126 -10.09 8.65 -1.81
CA LEU A 126 -9.03 8.94 -2.80
C LEU A 126 -9.36 10.11 -3.73
N ASN A 127 -10.63 10.23 -4.13
CA ASN A 127 -11.09 11.24 -5.07
C ASN A 127 -11.27 12.60 -4.40
N THR A 128 -11.61 12.60 -3.10
CA THR A 128 -11.91 13.82 -2.32
C THR A 128 -10.71 14.32 -1.51
N THR A 129 -9.71 13.46 -1.24
CA THR A 129 -8.48 13.84 -0.53
C THR A 129 -7.69 14.86 -1.35
N THR A 130 -7.76 16.11 -0.93
CA THR A 130 -6.95 17.24 -1.42
C THR A 130 -5.91 17.68 -0.39
N ASP A 131 -5.98 17.13 0.82
CA ASP A 131 -5.09 17.46 1.93
C ASP A 131 -3.95 16.44 2.07
N LEU A 132 -2.71 16.95 2.06
CA LEU A 132 -1.48 16.15 2.16
C LEU A 132 -1.43 15.27 3.41
N TYR A 133 -1.96 15.75 4.53
CA TYR A 133 -1.94 15.01 5.79
C TYR A 133 -2.89 13.79 5.79
N SER A 134 -3.85 13.77 4.87
CA SER A 134 -4.79 12.67 4.70
C SER A 134 -4.22 11.53 3.86
N TYR A 135 -3.24 11.78 2.96
CA TYR A 135 -2.56 10.72 2.21
C TYR A 135 -1.95 9.67 3.10
N ARG A 136 -1.33 10.09 4.21
CA ARG A 136 -0.69 9.16 5.13
C ARG A 136 -1.69 8.18 5.74
N LYS A 137 -2.82 8.70 6.20
CA LYS A 137 -3.91 7.92 6.77
C LYS A 137 -4.48 6.94 5.75
N VAL A 138 -4.63 7.37 4.49
CA VAL A 138 -5.16 6.52 3.44
C VAL A 138 -4.17 5.43 3.04
N ILE A 139 -2.86 5.72 2.95
CA ILE A 139 -1.81 4.71 2.72
C ILE A 139 -1.82 3.66 3.84
N ASP A 140 -1.96 4.09 5.09
CA ASP A 140 -2.06 3.20 6.25
C ASP A 140 -3.35 2.34 6.19
N ASN A 141 -4.48 2.92 5.76
CA ASN A 141 -5.75 2.21 5.54
C ASN A 141 -5.63 1.16 4.43
N ILE A 142 -5.03 1.54 3.31
CA ILE A 142 -4.73 0.69 2.16
C ILE A 142 -3.88 -0.51 2.56
N SER A 143 -2.84 -0.29 3.37
CA SER A 143 -2.00 -1.38 3.89
C SER A 143 -2.80 -2.39 4.71
N SER A 144 -3.95 -1.99 5.26
CA SER A 144 -4.83 -2.88 6.03
C SER A 144 -5.91 -3.57 5.17
N CYS A 145 -6.25 -3.03 4.00
CA CYS A 145 -7.34 -3.49 3.13
C CYS A 145 -6.84 -4.28 1.89
N MET A 146 -5.74 -5.02 1.99
CA MET A 146 -4.94 -5.60 0.88
C MET A 146 -5.64 -6.63 -0.06
N GLU A 147 -6.94 -6.56 -0.27
CA GLU A 147 -7.69 -7.46 -1.17
C GLU A 147 -7.91 -6.85 -2.58
N ASN A 148 -7.90 -5.52 -2.74
CA ASN A 148 -8.12 -4.85 -4.04
C ASN A 148 -6.83 -4.22 -4.59
N PHE A 149 -5.98 -5.05 -5.17
CA PHE A 149 -4.64 -4.67 -5.66
C PHE A 149 -4.63 -3.49 -6.65
N ASP A 150 -5.57 -3.44 -7.59
CA ASP A 150 -5.58 -2.45 -8.68
C ASP A 150 -5.85 -1.03 -8.19
N LEU A 151 -6.89 -0.87 -7.36
CA LEU A 151 -7.27 0.42 -6.78
C LEU A 151 -6.12 0.98 -5.91
N VAL A 152 -5.50 0.09 -5.15
CA VAL A 152 -4.40 0.43 -4.25
C VAL A 152 -3.18 0.94 -5.01
N LEU A 153 -2.77 0.25 -6.08
CA LEU A 153 -1.63 0.68 -6.88
C LEU A 153 -1.86 2.05 -7.53
N HIS A 154 -3.06 2.27 -8.08
CA HIS A 154 -3.40 3.55 -8.71
C HIS A 154 -3.32 4.71 -7.71
N TYR A 155 -3.82 4.52 -6.49
CA TYR A 155 -3.73 5.56 -5.47
C TYR A 155 -2.31 5.82 -4.99
N LEU A 156 -1.54 4.75 -4.76
CA LEU A 156 -0.15 4.89 -4.34
C LEU A 156 0.63 5.68 -5.38
N GLN A 157 0.39 5.43 -6.67
CA GLN A 157 0.97 6.21 -7.76
C GLN A 157 0.62 7.69 -7.64
N LYS A 158 -0.68 8.01 -7.55
CA LYS A 158 -1.16 9.40 -7.44
C LYS A 158 -0.58 10.12 -6.20
N SER A 159 -0.65 9.46 -5.04
CA SER A 159 -0.19 10.01 -3.76
C SER A 159 1.31 10.31 -3.77
N LEU A 160 2.13 9.39 -4.30
CA LEU A 160 3.58 9.59 -4.37
C LEU A 160 3.96 10.75 -5.32
N ILE A 161 3.22 10.94 -6.41
CA ILE A 161 3.41 12.09 -7.31
C ILE A 161 3.11 13.38 -6.55
N GLU A 162 1.94 13.48 -5.92
CA GLU A 162 1.52 14.72 -5.25
C GLU A 162 2.41 15.06 -4.05
N ILE A 163 2.74 14.08 -3.19
CA ILE A 163 3.66 14.28 -2.07
C ILE A 163 5.05 14.72 -2.57
N SER A 164 5.53 14.14 -3.68
CA SER A 164 6.82 14.52 -4.27
C SER A 164 6.81 15.94 -4.82
N GLU A 165 5.74 16.34 -5.52
CA GLU A 165 5.60 17.69 -6.06
C GLU A 165 5.52 18.74 -4.96
N GLU A 166 4.77 18.45 -3.91
CA GLU A 166 4.63 19.33 -2.74
C GLU A 166 5.93 19.44 -1.95
N ASN A 167 6.68 18.34 -1.80
CA ASN A 167 8.02 18.38 -1.21
C ASN A 167 8.98 19.30 -1.97
N ARG A 168 8.87 19.36 -3.30
CA ARG A 168 9.65 20.27 -4.14
C ARG A 168 9.19 21.72 -4.02
N LYS A 169 7.88 21.97 -3.94
CA LYS A 169 7.33 23.34 -3.75
C LYS A 169 7.73 23.95 -2.41
N LEU A 170 7.83 23.12 -1.37
CA LEU A 170 8.18 23.53 -0.01
C LEU A 170 9.68 23.45 0.31
N ALA A 171 10.52 23.47 -0.73
CA ALA A 171 11.97 23.49 -0.59
C ALA A 171 12.44 24.61 0.36
N GLY A 172 13.21 24.24 1.39
CA GLY A 172 13.69 25.15 2.43
C GLY A 172 12.88 25.11 3.73
N ASN A 173 11.68 24.53 3.74
CA ASN A 173 10.95 24.24 4.97
C ASN A 173 11.31 22.85 5.49
N HIS A 174 12.44 22.73 6.19
CA HIS A 174 12.99 21.44 6.61
C HIS A 174 12.04 20.58 7.45
N ILE A 175 11.16 21.20 8.25
CA ILE A 175 10.21 20.45 9.09
C ILE A 175 9.16 19.76 8.21
N VAL A 176 8.54 20.51 7.31
CA VAL A 176 7.50 19.97 6.43
C VAL A 176 8.10 19.01 5.39
N GLN A 177 9.26 19.32 4.84
CA GLN A 177 9.96 18.42 3.92
C GLN A 177 10.31 17.08 4.58
N THR A 178 10.80 17.09 5.83
CA THR A 178 11.10 15.84 6.55
C THR A 178 9.84 14.98 6.72
N GLN A 179 8.69 15.62 6.99
CA GLN A 179 7.41 14.91 7.09
C GLN A 179 6.99 14.31 5.75
N LEU A 180 7.00 15.09 4.67
CA LEU A 180 6.64 14.63 3.32
C LEU A 180 7.57 13.51 2.83
N MET A 181 8.87 13.63 3.10
CA MET A 181 9.88 12.61 2.82
C MET A 181 9.60 11.30 3.59
N ASN A 182 9.13 11.36 4.84
CA ASN A 182 8.70 10.17 5.59
C ASN A 182 7.44 9.55 4.97
N ASP A 183 6.50 10.37 4.51
CA ASP A 183 5.28 9.89 3.87
C ASP A 183 5.58 9.24 2.51
N LEU A 184 6.53 9.77 1.72
CA LEU A 184 7.09 9.10 0.53
C LEU A 184 7.68 7.74 0.89
N LEU A 185 8.53 7.68 1.94
CA LEU A 185 9.16 6.44 2.37
C LEU A 185 8.13 5.35 2.70
N VAL A 186 7.03 5.72 3.35
CA VAL A 186 5.97 4.75 3.64
C VAL A 186 5.19 4.36 2.41
N GLY A 187 4.87 5.30 1.52
CA GLY A 187 4.23 4.95 0.24
C GLY A 187 5.05 3.90 -0.53
N ILE A 188 6.37 4.07 -0.61
CA ILE A 188 7.27 3.10 -1.25
C ILE A 188 7.22 1.73 -0.53
N ARG A 189 7.30 1.70 0.81
CA ARG A 189 7.25 0.44 1.58
C ARG A 189 5.93 -0.30 1.38
N VAL A 190 4.81 0.41 1.33
CA VAL A 190 3.50 -0.19 1.07
C VAL A 190 3.45 -0.76 -0.34
N SER A 191 3.98 -0.06 -1.34
CA SER A 191 4.11 -0.61 -2.70
C SER A 191 4.95 -1.88 -2.75
N VAL A 192 6.09 -1.92 -2.05
CA VAL A 192 6.95 -3.12 -1.94
C VAL A 192 6.20 -4.29 -1.31
N MET A 193 5.55 -4.08 -0.16
CA MET A 193 4.78 -5.11 0.52
C MET A 193 3.63 -5.65 -0.34
N LEU A 194 2.94 -4.76 -1.05
CA LEU A 194 1.83 -5.11 -1.92
C LEU A 194 2.28 -6.00 -3.08
N VAL A 195 3.35 -5.63 -3.78
CA VAL A 195 3.89 -6.44 -4.88
C VAL A 195 4.40 -7.79 -4.38
N GLN A 196 5.09 -7.85 -3.24
CA GLN A 196 5.54 -9.12 -2.65
C GLN A 196 4.37 -10.07 -2.34
N LYS A 197 3.24 -9.54 -1.86
CA LYS A 197 2.05 -10.34 -1.57
C LYS A 197 1.39 -10.90 -2.85
N VAL A 198 1.43 -10.15 -3.95
CA VAL A 198 0.80 -10.54 -5.23
C VAL A 198 1.70 -11.41 -6.12
N GLN A 199 3.02 -11.40 -5.90
CA GLN A 199 3.99 -12.24 -6.63
C GLN A 199 3.70 -13.76 -6.56
N GLY A 200 2.81 -14.20 -5.65
CA GLY A 200 2.32 -15.58 -5.55
C GLY A 200 1.00 -15.89 -6.27
N PHE A 201 0.21 -14.90 -6.70
CA PHE A 201 -1.18 -15.13 -7.12
C PHE A 201 -1.48 -14.91 -8.62
N GLN A 202 -0.82 -13.99 -9.33
CA GLN A 202 -1.34 -13.54 -10.66
C GLN A 202 -0.29 -13.01 -11.65
N ARG A 203 0.85 -13.69 -11.83
CA ARG A 203 1.94 -13.24 -12.72
C ARG A 203 1.60 -13.17 -14.23
N LEU A 204 0.46 -13.73 -14.66
CA LEU A 204 0.13 -13.97 -16.08
C LEU A 204 -0.95 -13.04 -16.68
N HIS A 205 -1.76 -12.35 -15.88
CA HIS A 205 -2.91 -11.55 -16.40
C HIS A 205 -2.67 -10.04 -16.51
N LEU A 206 -1.47 -9.55 -16.17
CA LEU A 206 -1.21 -8.12 -15.99
C LEU A 206 -1.05 -7.31 -17.28
N LYS A 207 -0.58 -7.89 -18.40
CA LYS A 207 -0.04 -7.12 -19.54
C LYS A 207 -1.00 -6.13 -20.25
N SER A 208 -2.31 -6.17 -19.97
CA SER A 208 -3.29 -5.24 -20.57
C SER A 208 -4.30 -4.66 -19.56
N SER A 209 -4.02 -4.75 -18.26
CA SER A 209 -4.93 -4.24 -17.22
C SER A 209 -4.54 -2.83 -16.75
N PRO A 210 -5.48 -2.06 -16.17
CA PRO A 210 -5.20 -0.80 -15.46
C PRO A 210 -4.10 -0.94 -14.39
N THR A 211 -3.97 -2.13 -13.82
CA THR A 211 -2.89 -2.54 -12.92
C THR A 211 -1.51 -2.34 -13.52
N TRP A 212 -1.29 -2.76 -14.77
CA TRP A 212 0.01 -2.66 -15.42
C TRP A 212 0.44 -1.21 -15.63
N GLN A 213 -0.49 -0.35 -16.01
CA GLN A 213 -0.21 1.08 -16.12
C GLN A 213 0.18 1.67 -14.76
N SER A 214 -0.50 1.25 -13.69
CA SER A 214 -0.16 1.68 -12.33
C SER A 214 1.20 1.15 -11.88
N MET A 215 1.55 -0.10 -12.22
CA MET A 215 2.87 -0.66 -11.94
C MET A 215 3.99 0.05 -12.72
N CYS A 216 3.80 0.34 -14.01
CA CYS A 216 4.72 1.14 -14.82
C CYS A 216 4.90 2.55 -14.23
N GLY A 217 3.80 3.19 -13.85
CA GLY A 217 3.81 4.51 -13.24
C GLY A 217 4.60 4.54 -11.92
N LEU A 218 4.35 3.58 -11.04
CA LEU A 218 5.10 3.42 -9.78
C LEU A 218 6.58 3.13 -10.03
N LEU A 219 6.91 2.24 -10.96
CA LEU A 219 8.30 1.96 -11.33
C LEU A 219 9.02 3.22 -11.83
N SER A 220 8.35 4.05 -12.63
CA SER A 220 8.90 5.33 -13.07
C SER A 220 9.15 6.29 -11.90
N ILE A 221 8.23 6.36 -10.94
CA ILE A 221 8.39 7.16 -9.72
C ILE A 221 9.59 6.67 -8.90
N PHE A 222 9.71 5.38 -8.64
CA PHE A 222 10.83 4.83 -7.86
C PHE A 222 12.17 5.02 -8.56
N THR A 223 12.19 4.92 -9.89
CA THR A 223 13.41 5.20 -10.67
C THR A 223 13.83 6.66 -10.55
N LYS A 224 12.87 7.61 -10.55
CA LYS A 224 13.14 9.02 -10.29
C LYS A 224 13.66 9.23 -8.87
N PHE A 225 12.98 8.70 -7.86
CA PHE A 225 13.41 8.84 -6.46
C PHE A 225 14.78 8.24 -6.17
N LEU A 226 15.09 7.12 -6.81
CA LEU A 226 16.40 6.48 -6.73
C LEU A 226 17.52 7.37 -7.30
N SER A 227 17.22 8.16 -8.34
CA SER A 227 18.18 9.02 -9.04
C SER A 227 18.20 10.46 -8.52
N ASP A 228 17.36 10.79 -7.54
CA ASP A 228 17.18 12.15 -7.02
C ASP A 228 18.05 12.35 -5.76
N ASP A 229 19.14 13.10 -5.90
CA ASP A 229 20.10 13.38 -4.83
C ASP A 229 19.59 14.38 -3.78
N ASP A 230 18.47 15.07 -4.04
CA ASP A 230 17.83 15.97 -3.06
C ASP A 230 16.96 15.20 -2.04
N LEU A 231 16.70 13.91 -2.27
CA LEU A 231 15.95 13.05 -1.36
C LEU A 231 16.85 12.38 -0.32
N LEU A 232 16.25 12.00 0.81
CA LEU A 232 16.96 11.23 1.85
C LEU A 232 17.46 9.90 1.29
N GLN A 233 18.68 9.50 1.66
CA GLN A 233 19.27 8.20 1.30
C GLN A 233 18.37 7.01 1.62
N THR A 234 17.57 7.07 2.70
CA THR A 234 16.61 6.01 3.05
C THR A 234 15.51 5.86 1.98
N ILE A 235 15.08 6.96 1.35
CA ILE A 235 14.11 6.96 0.25
C ILE A 235 14.77 6.35 -0.99
N GLN A 236 16.00 6.78 -1.32
CA GLN A 236 16.75 6.25 -2.46
C GLN A 236 17.01 4.74 -2.32
N SER A 237 17.50 4.30 -1.16
CA SER A 237 17.71 2.89 -0.79
C SER A 237 16.43 2.07 -0.93
N THR A 238 15.32 2.52 -0.34
CA THR A 238 14.04 1.81 -0.41
C THR A 238 13.49 1.80 -1.84
N SER A 239 13.73 2.87 -2.62
CA SER A 239 13.36 2.93 -4.04
C SER A 239 14.18 1.96 -4.88
N GLY A 240 15.47 1.78 -4.59
CA GLY A 240 16.33 0.76 -5.20
C GLY A 240 15.80 -0.65 -4.98
N LEU A 241 15.35 -0.97 -3.75
CA LEU A 241 14.65 -2.22 -3.47
C LEU A 241 13.36 -2.35 -4.32
N ALA A 242 12.55 -1.29 -4.37
CA ALA A 242 11.28 -1.29 -5.10
C ALA A 242 11.49 -1.48 -6.61
N VAL A 243 12.47 -0.82 -7.22
CA VAL A 243 12.80 -0.96 -8.65
C VAL A 243 13.10 -2.42 -8.99
N ILE A 244 14.00 -3.06 -8.25
CA ILE A 244 14.37 -4.47 -8.51
C ILE A 244 13.18 -5.41 -8.29
N LEU A 245 12.39 -5.19 -7.24
CA LEU A 245 11.20 -6.00 -6.98
C LEU A 245 10.16 -5.87 -8.10
N PHE A 246 9.92 -4.66 -8.60
CA PHE A 246 8.96 -4.42 -9.67
C PHE A 246 9.45 -5.01 -11.00
N ILE A 247 10.73 -4.86 -11.34
CA ILE A 247 11.33 -5.54 -12.50
C ILE A 247 11.15 -7.05 -12.37
N LYS A 248 11.47 -7.63 -11.21
CA LYS A 248 11.27 -9.06 -10.93
C LYS A 248 9.81 -9.49 -11.08
N ALA A 249 8.87 -8.65 -10.68
CA ALA A 249 7.43 -8.94 -10.77
C ALA A 249 6.91 -8.88 -12.22
N MET A 250 7.39 -7.91 -13.00
CA MET A 250 6.83 -7.53 -14.31
C MET A 250 7.55 -8.19 -15.48
N PHE A 251 8.84 -8.52 -15.33
CA PHE A 251 9.67 -9.02 -16.42
C PHE A 251 9.46 -10.51 -16.67
N HIS A 252 9.38 -10.87 -17.96
CA HIS A 252 9.22 -12.26 -18.41
C HIS A 252 10.04 -12.47 -19.69
N PRO A 253 10.80 -13.57 -19.82
CA PRO A 253 10.87 -14.73 -18.90
C PRO A 253 11.77 -14.46 -17.67
N PRO A 254 11.48 -15.05 -16.49
CA PRO A 254 12.20 -14.74 -15.24
C PRO A 254 13.67 -15.16 -15.26
N GLU A 255 14.06 -16.14 -16.08
CA GLU A 255 15.42 -16.62 -16.22
C GLU A 255 16.38 -15.56 -16.79
N LYS A 256 15.84 -14.56 -17.50
CA LYS A 256 16.59 -13.44 -18.08
C LYS A 256 16.69 -12.23 -17.16
N ILE A 257 16.07 -12.27 -15.98
CA ILE A 257 16.15 -11.18 -14.99
C ILE A 257 17.61 -10.88 -14.61
N PRO A 258 18.48 -11.88 -14.35
CA PRO A 258 19.85 -11.59 -13.96
C PRO A 258 20.64 -10.86 -15.03
N ASP A 259 20.52 -11.28 -16.31
CA ASP A 259 21.20 -10.65 -17.44
C ASP A 259 20.73 -9.20 -17.62
N LEU A 260 19.42 -8.95 -17.49
CA LEU A 260 18.86 -7.61 -17.56
C LEU A 260 19.43 -6.70 -16.46
N ILE A 261 19.40 -7.17 -15.21
CA ILE A 261 19.90 -6.37 -14.07
C ILE A 261 21.41 -6.15 -14.21
N SER A 262 22.17 -7.15 -14.67
CA SER A 262 23.60 -6.99 -14.96
C SER A 262 23.84 -5.86 -15.96
N SER A 263 23.06 -5.83 -17.07
CA SER A 263 23.18 -4.76 -18.06
C SER A 263 22.91 -3.36 -17.50
N LEU A 264 21.96 -3.23 -16.55
CA LEU A 264 21.68 -1.97 -15.86
C LEU A 264 22.82 -1.56 -14.92
N LEU A 265 23.33 -2.50 -14.12
CA LEU A 265 24.44 -2.24 -13.18
C LEU A 265 25.74 -1.89 -13.90
N LEU A 266 26.02 -2.57 -15.02
CA LEU A 266 27.20 -2.34 -15.85
C LEU A 266 27.05 -1.16 -16.82
N ARG A 267 25.87 -0.52 -16.87
CA ARG A 267 25.54 0.56 -17.80
C ARG A 267 25.78 0.17 -19.27
N SER A 268 25.54 -1.09 -19.58
CA SER A 268 25.77 -1.70 -20.89
C SER A 268 24.45 -2.12 -21.55
N VAL A 269 23.39 -1.37 -21.27
CA VAL A 269 22.04 -1.60 -21.79
C VAL A 269 22.04 -1.51 -23.32
N ASP A 270 21.63 -2.59 -23.98
CA ASP A 270 21.32 -2.58 -25.39
C ASP A 270 19.85 -2.17 -25.61
N HIS A 271 19.64 -0.96 -26.13
CA HIS A 271 18.32 -0.39 -26.36
C HIS A 271 17.47 -1.19 -27.38
N THR A 272 18.07 -2.09 -28.17
CA THR A 272 17.36 -2.90 -29.15
C THR A 272 16.77 -4.19 -28.57
N SER A 273 17.30 -4.68 -27.44
CA SER A 273 16.88 -5.93 -26.79
C SER A 273 16.07 -5.74 -25.52
N ILE A 274 16.06 -4.53 -24.93
CA ILE A 274 15.26 -4.22 -23.74
C ILE A 274 13.78 -3.99 -24.07
N PRO A 275 12.84 -4.50 -23.26
CA PRO A 275 11.43 -4.19 -23.43
C PRO A 275 11.12 -2.69 -23.36
N GLU A 276 10.28 -2.21 -24.28
CA GLU A 276 9.90 -0.80 -24.39
C GLU A 276 9.35 -0.21 -23.08
N TRP A 277 8.55 -0.98 -22.33
CA TRP A 277 8.01 -0.53 -21.04
C TRP A 277 9.11 -0.22 -20.03
N LEU A 278 10.20 -0.99 -20.01
CA LEU A 278 11.30 -0.79 -19.09
C LEU A 278 12.12 0.45 -19.49
N LEU A 279 12.35 0.64 -20.79
CA LEU A 279 12.98 1.86 -21.31
C LEU A 279 12.17 3.11 -20.93
N ASN A 280 10.84 3.02 -21.01
CA ASN A 280 9.95 4.14 -20.69
C ASN A 280 9.91 4.42 -19.17
N CYS A 281 9.90 3.38 -18.33
CA CYS A 281 9.84 3.56 -16.87
C CYS A 281 11.21 3.92 -16.26
N CYS A 282 12.28 3.27 -16.72
CA CYS A 282 13.60 3.29 -16.11
C CYS A 282 14.64 4.04 -16.95
N ARG A 283 14.21 5.01 -17.77
CA ARG A 283 15.10 5.73 -18.71
C ARG A 283 16.40 6.22 -18.06
N SER A 284 16.35 6.79 -16.86
CA SER A 284 17.53 7.32 -16.18
C SER A 284 18.57 6.23 -15.83
N LEU A 285 18.13 4.98 -15.64
CA LEU A 285 19.00 3.84 -15.34
C LEU A 285 19.56 3.18 -16.61
N CYS A 286 18.95 3.42 -17.76
CA CYS A 286 19.39 2.88 -19.05
C CYS A 286 20.44 3.77 -19.74
N CYS A 287 20.76 4.95 -19.19
CA CYS A 287 21.75 5.86 -19.73
C CYS A 287 23.14 5.65 -19.08
N SER A 288 24.21 6.13 -19.69
CA SER A 288 25.58 6.03 -19.15
C SER A 288 25.80 6.83 -17.86
N ASP A 289 24.96 7.83 -17.61
CA ASP A 289 25.18 8.89 -16.61
C ASP A 289 24.40 8.63 -15.32
N VAL A 290 24.22 7.35 -14.95
CA VAL A 290 23.57 6.97 -13.68
C VAL A 290 24.41 7.45 -12.50
N SER A 291 23.78 8.09 -11.51
CA SER A 291 24.46 8.54 -10.30
C SER A 291 25.04 7.36 -9.51
N GLN A 292 26.16 7.61 -8.81
CA GLN A 292 26.80 6.60 -7.97
C GLN A 292 25.87 6.12 -6.84
N SER A 293 25.09 7.04 -6.27
CA SER A 293 24.05 6.75 -5.25
C SER A 293 23.00 5.78 -5.80
N ALA A 294 22.47 6.04 -7.00
CA ALA A 294 21.51 5.17 -7.65
C ALA A 294 22.09 3.77 -7.92
N LEU A 295 23.33 3.68 -8.42
CA LEU A 295 23.99 2.39 -8.63
C LEU A 295 24.19 1.60 -7.33
N LEU A 296 24.63 2.27 -6.25
CA LEU A 296 24.80 1.65 -4.94
C LEU A 296 23.48 1.04 -4.43
N PHE A 297 22.39 1.81 -4.50
CA PHE A 297 21.09 1.36 -4.01
C PHE A 297 20.42 0.35 -4.94
N LEU A 298 20.74 0.34 -6.24
CA LEU A 298 20.39 -0.77 -7.13
C LEU A 298 21.13 -2.05 -6.78
N CYS A 299 22.43 -1.99 -6.49
CA CYS A 299 23.18 -3.15 -5.99
C CYS A 299 22.54 -3.71 -4.71
N GLN A 300 22.15 -2.83 -3.78
CA GLN A 300 21.42 -3.24 -2.57
C GLN A 300 20.08 -3.92 -2.91
N GLY A 301 19.30 -3.34 -3.83
CA GLY A 301 18.06 -3.92 -4.34
C GLY A 301 18.26 -5.32 -4.91
N THR A 302 19.29 -5.48 -5.75
CA THR A 302 19.66 -6.73 -6.41
C THR A 302 19.96 -7.82 -5.39
N LEU A 303 20.80 -7.52 -4.41
CA LEU A 303 21.18 -8.47 -3.36
C LEU A 303 20.00 -8.85 -2.45
N THR A 304 19.02 -7.97 -2.26
CA THR A 304 17.93 -8.18 -1.30
C THR A 304 16.68 -8.81 -1.94
N MET A 305 16.33 -8.44 -3.17
CA MET A 305 15.02 -8.76 -3.78
C MET A 305 15.05 -9.99 -4.69
N LEU A 306 16.22 -10.42 -5.15
CA LEU A 306 16.37 -11.59 -6.01
C LEU A 306 16.43 -12.90 -5.19
N ASP A 307 15.94 -13.98 -5.80
CA ASP A 307 15.88 -15.31 -5.17
C ASP A 307 17.21 -16.05 -5.31
N TRP A 308 18.18 -15.70 -4.47
CA TRP A 308 19.53 -16.31 -4.47
C TRP A 308 19.58 -17.74 -3.94
N GLN A 309 18.55 -18.17 -3.21
CA GLN A 309 18.51 -19.47 -2.55
C GLN A 309 18.26 -20.61 -3.54
N ASP A 310 18.69 -21.82 -3.16
CA ASP A 310 18.45 -23.09 -3.88
C ASP A 310 18.94 -23.11 -5.34
N GLY A 311 19.88 -22.24 -5.73
CA GLY A 311 20.40 -22.19 -7.11
C GLY A 311 19.38 -21.72 -8.15
N ARG A 312 18.27 -21.08 -7.73
CA ARG A 312 17.14 -20.71 -8.61
C ARG A 312 17.50 -19.74 -9.74
N MET A 313 18.59 -19.00 -9.60
CA MET A 313 19.04 -18.01 -10.59
C MET A 313 20.04 -18.56 -11.63
N GLY A 314 20.53 -19.80 -11.45
CA GLY A 314 21.47 -20.45 -12.36
C GLY A 314 22.78 -19.67 -12.61
N PRO A 315 23.50 -19.98 -13.70
CA PRO A 315 24.79 -19.35 -14.04
C PRO A 315 24.69 -17.83 -14.25
N SER A 316 23.60 -17.34 -14.83
CA SER A 316 23.37 -15.90 -15.01
C SER A 316 23.24 -15.17 -13.67
N GLY A 317 22.68 -15.83 -12.64
CA GLY A 317 22.68 -15.31 -11.27
C GLY A 317 24.07 -15.18 -10.67
N GLU A 318 24.91 -16.21 -10.84
CA GLU A 318 26.30 -16.19 -10.36
C GLU A 318 27.11 -15.08 -11.04
N ALA A 319 26.95 -14.92 -12.36
CA ALA A 319 27.54 -13.82 -13.11
C ALA A 319 27.08 -12.45 -12.57
N LEU A 320 25.78 -12.29 -12.32
CA LEU A 320 25.24 -11.05 -11.74
C LEU A 320 25.81 -10.74 -10.34
N LEU A 321 26.08 -11.75 -9.50
CA LEU A 321 26.74 -11.52 -8.20
C LEU A 321 28.15 -10.94 -8.40
N LEU A 322 28.92 -11.49 -9.33
CA LEU A 322 30.26 -10.99 -9.66
C LEU A 322 30.21 -9.57 -10.22
N ASP A 323 29.26 -9.29 -11.11
CA ASP A 323 29.05 -7.95 -11.67
C ASP A 323 28.66 -6.95 -10.58
N THR A 324 27.77 -7.35 -9.66
CA THR A 324 27.35 -6.52 -8.52
C THR A 324 28.56 -6.16 -7.64
N VAL A 325 29.40 -7.15 -7.33
CA VAL A 325 30.64 -6.94 -6.55
C VAL A 325 31.61 -6.02 -7.29
N ARG A 326 31.79 -6.20 -8.59
CA ARG A 326 32.64 -5.34 -9.43
C ARG A 326 32.18 -3.88 -9.42
N VAL A 327 30.88 -3.64 -9.52
CA VAL A 327 30.30 -2.29 -9.45
C VAL A 327 30.55 -1.68 -8.07
N LEU A 328 30.28 -2.43 -6.98
CA LEU A 328 30.53 -1.95 -5.61
C LEU A 328 32.00 -1.60 -5.36
N PHE A 329 32.95 -2.38 -5.87
CA PHE A 329 34.39 -2.06 -5.78
C PHE A 329 34.77 -0.80 -6.57
N THR A 330 34.12 -0.58 -7.72
CA THR A 330 34.36 0.62 -8.52
C THR A 330 33.84 1.86 -7.78
N LEU A 331 32.69 1.76 -7.13
CA LEU A 331 32.11 2.84 -6.32
C LEU A 331 32.93 3.12 -5.06
N SER A 332 33.55 2.12 -4.42
CA SER A 332 34.39 2.33 -3.23
C SER A 332 35.76 2.93 -3.52
N SER A 333 36.20 2.89 -4.78
CA SER A 333 37.53 3.35 -5.21
C SER A 333 37.54 4.79 -5.73
N GLN A 334 36.38 5.46 -5.71
CA GLN A 334 36.15 6.84 -6.16
C GLN A 334 35.87 7.74 -4.96
#